data_AF-A0A123T0V8-F1
#
_entry.id   AF-A0A123T0V8-F1
#
_cell.length_a   1.000
_cell.length_b   1.000
_cell.length_c   1.000
_cell.angle_alpha   90.00
_cell.angle_beta   90.00
_cell.angle_gamma   90.00
#
_symmetry.space_group_name_H-M   'P 1'
#
loop_
_entity.id
_entity.type
_entity.pdbx_description
1 polymer ?
#
loop_
_entity_poly.entity_id
_entity_poly.type
_entity_poly.pdbx_seq_one_letter_code
_entity_poly.pdbx_strand_id
1 'polypeptide(L)' 'MTNEKLGVLLTSKRGTFEYVDERFIIRQSYFSEFVKQNAYKCTQEEAKKYPQFRWVALEDLE' A
#
# COMPACT_ATOMS: atom_id res chain seq x y z
N MET A 1 -20.34 -3.23 12.44
CA MET A 1 -19.37 -2.33 11.80
C MET A 1 -18.07 -3.10 11.74
N THR A 2 -17.67 -3.55 10.57
CA THR A 2 -16.47 -4.37 10.40
C THR A 2 -15.25 -3.49 10.65
N ASN A 3 -14.40 -3.87 11.61
CA ASN A 3 -13.08 -3.28 11.85
C ASN A 3 -12.14 -3.68 10.70
N GLU A 4 -12.45 -3.24 9.48
CA GLU A 4 -11.65 -3.59 8.31
C GLU A 4 -10.35 -2.79 8.34
N LYS A 5 -9.23 -3.50 8.41
CA LYS A 5 -7.90 -2.89 8.42
C LYS A 5 -7.61 -2.29 7.05
N LEU A 6 -7.09 -1.07 7.06
CA LEU A 6 -6.56 -0.43 5.86
C LEU A 6 -5.08 -0.76 5.68
N GLY A 7 -4.71 -0.92 4.41
CA GLY A 7 -3.34 -1.13 3.98
C GLY A 7 -3.08 -0.46 2.65
N VAL A 8 -1.88 -0.68 2.12
CA VAL A 8 -1.40 -0.14 0.86
C VAL A 8 -0.96 -1.26 -0.08
N LEU A 9 -0.94 -0.97 -1.36
CA LEU A 9 -0.47 -1.89 -2.39
C LEU A 9 1.00 -1.59 -2.73
N LEU A 10 1.88 -2.57 -2.55
CA LEU A 10 3.30 -2.49 -2.88
C LEU A 10 3.70 -3.45 -4.01
N THR A 11 4.64 -3.07 -4.87
CA THR A 11 5.21 -3.98 -5.91
C THR A 11 6.48 -4.67 -5.45
N SER A 12 7.31 -4.03 -4.62
CA SER A 12 8.62 -4.55 -4.17
C SER A 12 8.98 -4.05 -2.77
N LYS A 13 9.86 -4.81 -2.08
CA LYS A 13 10.36 -4.52 -0.71
C LYS A 13 11.87 -4.23 -0.66
N ARG A 14 12.57 -4.17 -1.80
CA ARG A 14 14.04 -4.05 -1.82
C ARG A 14 14.46 -2.57 -1.85
N GLY A 15 14.93 -2.06 -0.71
CA GLY A 15 15.61 -0.77 -0.57
C GLY A 15 14.71 0.47 -0.64
N THR A 16 13.59 0.38 -1.36
CA THR A 16 12.57 1.43 -1.51
C THR A 16 11.18 0.82 -1.44
N PHE A 17 10.21 1.58 -0.94
CA PHE A 17 8.79 1.28 -1.12
C PHE A 17 8.37 1.68 -2.53
N GLU A 18 8.02 0.70 -3.34
CA GLU A 18 7.26 0.94 -4.56
C GLU A 18 5.77 0.74 -4.26
N TYR A 19 4.99 1.80 -4.34
CA TYR A 19 3.59 1.82 -3.93
C TYR A 19 2.69 2.41 -5.02
N VAL A 20 1.40 2.05 -4.97
CA VAL A 20 0.38 2.60 -5.85
C VAL A 20 -0.22 3.85 -5.21
N ASP A 21 -0.21 5.00 -5.91
CA ASP A 21 -0.85 6.24 -5.43
C ASP A 21 -2.37 6.26 -5.74
N GLU A 22 -3.09 7.29 -5.27
CA GLU A 22 -4.54 7.43 -5.50
C GLU A 22 -4.95 7.56 -6.98
N ARG A 23 -4.00 7.85 -7.87
CA ARG A 23 -4.21 7.90 -9.33
C ARG A 23 -3.83 6.59 -10.01
N PHE A 24 -3.59 5.53 -9.23
CA PHE A 24 -3.16 4.22 -9.69
C PHE A 24 -1.82 4.25 -10.45
N ILE A 25 -0.93 5.17 -10.06
CA ILE A 25 0.43 5.27 -10.60
C ILE A 25 1.41 4.67 -9.60
N ILE A 26 2.38 3.90 -10.09
CA ILE A 26 3.47 3.37 -9.26
C ILE A 26 4.45 4.51 -8.93
N ARG A 27 4.73 4.71 -7.65
CA ARG A 27 5.73 5.65 -7.14
C ARG A 27 6.72 4.96 -6.23
N GLN A 28 7.88 5.60 -6.06
CA GLN A 28 8.90 5.16 -5.13
C GLN A 28 9.09 6.16 -3.98
N SER A 29 9.31 5.64 -2.79
CA SER A 29 9.76 6.40 -1.63
C SER A 29 10.67 5.54 -0.76
N TYR A 30 11.65 6.17 -0.10
CA TYR A 30 12.45 5.53 0.94
C TYR A 30 11.78 5.63 2.32
N PHE A 31 10.79 6.52 2.48
CA PHE A 31 10.15 6.82 3.74
C PHE A 31 8.76 6.20 3.80
N SER A 32 8.55 5.28 4.75
CA SER A 32 7.27 4.63 5.03
C SER A 32 6.16 5.64 5.33
N GLU A 33 6.49 6.74 6.02
CA GLU A 33 5.56 7.82 6.35
C GLU A 33 4.98 8.50 5.10
N PHE A 34 5.81 8.70 4.07
CA PHE A 34 5.37 9.25 2.79
C PHE A 34 4.42 8.28 2.07
N VAL A 35 4.68 6.98 2.17
CA VAL A 35 3.79 5.93 1.62
C VAL A 35 2.45 5.94 2.35
N LYS A 36 2.45 5.99 3.69
CA LYS A 36 1.22 6.08 4.49
C LYS A 36 0.35 7.27 4.07
N GLN A 37 0.96 8.42 3.79
CA GLN A 37 0.23 9.61 3.39
C GLN A 37 -0.29 9.52 1.95
N ASN A 38 0.55 9.10 0.99
CA ASN A 38 0.30 9.28 -0.44
C ASN A 38 -0.17 8.01 -1.19
N ALA A 39 -0.05 6.83 -0.59
CA ALA A 39 -0.49 5.59 -1.22
C ALA A 39 -2.02 5.46 -1.20
N TYR A 40 -2.53 4.77 -2.22
CA TYR A 40 -3.90 4.27 -2.25
C TYR A 40 -4.13 3.32 -1.08
N LYS A 41 -5.04 3.72 -0.19
CA LYS A 41 -5.43 2.94 0.99
C LYS A 41 -6.64 2.08 0.64
N CYS A 42 -6.53 0.79 0.88
CA CYS A 42 -7.62 -0.15 0.60
C CYS A 42 -7.68 -1.26 1.65
N THR A 43 -8.84 -1.90 1.75
CA THR A 43 -9.01 -3.09 2.59
C THR A 43 -8.35 -4.30 1.94
N GLN A 44 -8.16 -5.36 2.73
CA GLN A 44 -7.62 -6.63 2.22
C GLN A 44 -8.55 -7.27 1.17
N GLU A 45 -9.87 -7.07 1.27
CA GLU A 45 -10.83 -7.55 0.26
C GLU A 45 -10.71 -6.77 -1.06
N GLU A 46 -10.57 -5.45 -1.00
CA GLU A 46 -10.37 -4.61 -2.19
C GLU A 46 -9.05 -4.95 -2.90
N ALA A 47 -8.00 -5.25 -2.14
CA ALA A 47 -6.70 -5.63 -2.67
C ALA A 47 -6.74 -6.90 -3.52
N LYS A 48 -7.70 -7.81 -3.30
CA LYS A 48 -7.87 -9.03 -4.12
C LYS A 48 -8.13 -8.73 -5.60
N LYS A 49 -8.62 -7.54 -5.93
CA LYS A 49 -8.79 -7.08 -7.32
C LYS A 49 -7.46 -6.86 -8.04
N TYR A 50 -6.36 -6.73 -7.28
CA TYR A 50 -5.03 -6.42 -7.80
C TYR A 50 -4.00 -7.46 -7.33
N PRO A 51 -4.08 -8.72 -7.81
CA PRO A 51 -3.22 -9.81 -7.35
C PRO A 51 -1.72 -9.61 -7.67
N GLN A 52 -1.38 -8.68 -8.56
CA GLN A 52 0.00 -8.33 -8.87
C GLN A 52 0.68 -7.50 -7.77
N PHE A 53 -0.08 -6.90 -6.86
CA PHE A 53 0.45 -6.11 -5.76
C PHE A 53 0.35 -6.88 -4.45
N ARG A 54 1.31 -6.61 -3.57
CA ARG A 54 1.28 -7.07 -2.19
C ARG A 54 0.55 -6.04 -1.34
N TRP A 55 -0.55 -6.45 -0.72
CA TRP A 55 -1.18 -5.65 0.33
C TRP A 55 -0.34 -5.70 1.61
N VAL A 56 -0.12 -4.54 2.22
CA VAL A 56 0.58 -4.38 3.50
C VAL A 56 -0.25 -3.48 4.39
N ALA A 57 -0.53 -3.90 5.62
CA ALA A 57 -1.30 -3.08 6.55
C ALA A 57 -0.55 -1.78 6.87
N LEU A 58 -1.28 -0.69 7.12
CA LEU A 58 -0.67 0.60 7.46
C LEU A 58 0.18 0.53 8.74
N GLU A 59 -0.21 -0.35 9.67
CA GLU A 59 0.50 -0.64 10.92
C GLU A 59 1.81 -1.41 10.71
N ASP A 60 1.95 -2.16 9.60
CA ASP A 60 3.14 -2.95 9.26
C ASP A 60 4.17 -2.18 8.41
N LEU A 61 3.86 -0.92 8.05
CA LEU A 61 4.79 -0.03 7.35
C LEU A 61 5.70 0.64 8.38
N GLU A 62 6.81 -0.01 8.73
CA GLU A 62 7.94 0.58 9.47
C GLU A 62 8.93 1.28 8.53
#